data_AF-X1QR88-F1
#
_entry.id   AF-X1QR88-F1
#
_cell.length_a   1.000
_cell.length_b   1.000
_cell.length_c   1.000
_cell.angle_alpha   90.00
_cell.angle_beta   90.00
_cell.angle_gamma   90.00
#
_symmetry.space_group_name_H-M   'P 1'
#
loop_
_entity.id
_entity.type
_entity.pdbx_description
1 polymer ?
#
loop_
_entity_poly.entity_id
_entity_poly.type
_entity_poly.pdbx_seq_one_letter_code
_entity_poly.pdbx_strand_id
1 'polypeptide(L)'
;TKYYPIDFKSVVLEVYDATAEAYFQLESEEMDNINGKAFLDMSTLYDATDTHDYTSYTAIEGAKLEITKVDTSFITWRRYSDEDGLIPIAQTIEDETYDWKLSAGTYVSVIRAAQSAVLATKHECVTMTAAS
;
A
#
# COMPACT_ATOMS: atom_id res chain seq x y z
N THR A 1 1.49 5.74 22.55
CA THR A 1 0.52 5.06 21.69
C THR A 1 -0.02 6.07 20.70
N LYS A 2 0.44 6.05 19.44
CA LYS A 2 -0.14 6.87 18.37
C LYS A 2 -1.56 6.36 18.12
N TYR A 3 -2.51 7.28 18.11
CA TYR A 3 -3.91 7.00 17.77
C TYR A 3 -4.04 7.05 16.26
N TYR A 4 -4.27 5.90 15.64
CA TYR A 4 -4.61 5.78 14.22
C TYR A 4 -6.11 5.49 14.14
N PRO A 5 -6.96 6.49 13.82
CA PRO A 5 -8.37 6.25 13.58
C PRO A 5 -8.49 5.59 12.19
N ILE A 6 -8.19 4.30 12.13
CA ILE A 6 -8.71 3.47 11.05
C ILE A 6 -10.14 3.18 11.48
N ASP A 7 -11.10 3.87 10.88
CA ASP A 7 -12.50 3.45 10.91
C ASP A 7 -12.58 2.12 10.16
N PHE A 8 -12.25 1.02 10.84
CA PHE A 8 -12.54 -0.35 10.40
C PHE A 8 -14.06 -0.53 10.43
N LYS A 9 -14.74 -0.01 9.41
CA LYS A 9 -15.99 -0.63 8.97
C LYS A 9 -15.59 -1.60 7.88
N SER A 10 -15.51 -2.87 8.24
CA SER A 10 -15.37 -4.00 7.32
C SER A 10 -16.32 -3.80 6.14
N VAL A 11 -15.77 -3.73 4.93
CA VAL A 11 -16.57 -3.71 3.71
C VAL A 11 -16.84 -5.16 3.34
N VAL A 12 -18.09 -5.60 3.43
CA VAL A 12 -18.49 -6.93 2.96
C VAL A 12 -18.46 -6.90 1.43
N LEU A 13 -17.52 -7.64 0.84
CA LEU A 13 -17.42 -7.81 -0.61
C LEU A 13 -18.27 -9.02 -1.00
N GLU A 14 -19.39 -8.76 -1.67
CA GLU A 14 -20.31 -9.79 -2.16
C GLU A 14 -20.24 -9.91 -3.68
N VAL A 15 -20.35 -11.14 -4.20
CA VAL A 15 -20.51 -11.41 -5.63
C VAL A 15 -21.90 -11.97 -5.86
N TYR A 16 -22.58 -11.42 -6.86
CA TYR A 16 -23.85 -11.95 -7.33
C TYR A 16 -23.62 -13.21 -8.19
N ASP A 17 -24.16 -14.35 -7.75
CA ASP A 17 -24.24 -15.57 -8.55
C ASP A 17 -25.57 -15.61 -9.30
N ALA A 18 -25.51 -15.44 -10.62
CA ALA A 18 -26.68 -15.46 -11.49
C ALA A 18 -27.34 -16.86 -11.61
N THR A 19 -26.65 -17.93 -11.21
CA THR A 19 -27.16 -19.30 -11.26
C THR A 19 -28.06 -19.60 -10.06
N ALA A 20 -27.67 -19.09 -8.89
CA ALA A 20 -28.41 -19.24 -7.64
C ALA A 20 -29.32 -18.03 -7.31
N GLU A 21 -29.25 -16.96 -8.13
CA GLU A 21 -29.95 -15.69 -7.92
C GLU A 21 -29.74 -15.10 -6.52
N ALA A 22 -28.52 -15.21 -5.99
CA ALA A 22 -28.17 -14.78 -4.64
C ALA A 22 -26.78 -14.12 -4.60
N TYR A 23 -26.57 -13.26 -3.59
CA TYR A 23 -25.27 -12.72 -3.26
C TYR A 23 -24.55 -13.68 -2.31
N PHE A 24 -23.29 -13.98 -2.62
CA PHE A 24 -22.40 -14.73 -1.74
C PHE A 24 -21.26 -13.82 -1.33
N GLN A 25 -20.98 -13.76 -0.04
CA GLN A 25 -19.81 -13.08 0.48
C GLN A 25 -18.56 -13.88 0.06
N LEU A 26 -17.57 -13.16 -0.44
CA LEU A 26 -16.26 -13.72 -0.76
C LEU A 26 -15.49 -13.93 0.55
N GLU A 27 -14.90 -15.11 0.74
CA GLU A 27 -13.88 -15.28 1.78
C GLU A 27 -12.77 -14.25 1.54
N SER A 28 -12.46 -13.45 2.55
CA SER A 28 -11.38 -12.46 2.47
C SER A 28 -10.32 -12.79 3.51
N GLU A 29 -9.06 -12.86 3.08
CA GLU A 29 -7.91 -13.00 3.96
C GLU A 29 -7.19 -11.66 4.05
N GLU A 30 -7.16 -11.08 5.25
CA GLU A 30 -6.42 -9.87 5.58
C GLU A 30 -5.18 -10.22 6.41
N MET A 31 -4.02 -9.76 5.98
CA MET A 31 -2.75 -9.98 6.68
C MET A 31 -2.28 -8.70 7.36
N ASP A 32 -2.26 -8.70 8.69
CA ASP A 32 -1.58 -7.69 9.51
C ASP A 32 -0.11 -8.06 9.65
N ASN A 33 0.72 -7.44 8.83
CA ASN A 33 2.16 -7.66 8.77
C ASN A 33 2.92 -7.08 9.98
N ILE A 34 2.32 -6.18 10.75
CA ILE A 34 2.93 -5.58 11.94
C ILE A 34 2.81 -6.58 13.11
N ASN A 35 1.62 -7.12 13.30
CA ASN A 35 1.34 -8.05 14.39
C ASN A 35 1.48 -9.53 14.00
N GLY A 36 1.79 -9.82 12.73
CA GLY A 36 1.93 -11.17 12.19
C GLY A 36 0.63 -11.98 12.27
N LYS A 37 -0.51 -11.33 12.02
CA LYS A 37 -1.84 -11.96 12.13
C LYS A 37 -2.49 -12.07 10.76
N ALA A 38 -3.18 -13.18 10.55
CA ALA A 38 -4.12 -13.34 9.45
C ALA A 38 -5.55 -13.24 10.01
N PHE A 39 -6.42 -12.56 9.30
CA PHE A 39 -7.84 -12.51 9.56
C PHE A 39 -8.56 -13.08 8.36
N LEU A 40 -9.35 -14.11 8.58
CA LEU A 40 -10.23 -14.68 7.57
C LEU A 40 -11.65 -14.17 7.86
N ASP A 41 -12.28 -13.61 6.86
CA ASP A 41 -13.70 -13.23 6.90
C ASP A 41 -14.53 -14.39 6.35
N MET A 42 -15.44 -14.90 7.19
CA MET A 42 -16.37 -16.04 7.02
C MET A 42 -15.93 -17.41 7.51
N SER A 43 -14.65 -17.78 7.46
CA SER A 43 -14.21 -19.05 8.04
C SER A 43 -13.94 -18.94 9.55
N THR A 44 -14.37 -19.94 10.32
CA THR A 44 -13.76 -20.15 11.65
C THR A 44 -12.29 -20.41 11.41
N LEU A 45 -11.39 -19.75 12.17
CA LEU A 45 -9.96 -20.06 12.21
C LEU A 45 -9.80 -21.58 12.08
N TYR A 46 -9.24 -22.02 10.94
CA TYR A 46 -9.03 -23.43 10.68
C TYR A 46 -8.15 -24.02 11.79
N ASP A 47 -8.18 -25.35 11.92
CA ASP A 47 -7.50 -26.02 13.03
C ASP A 47 -6.01 -25.64 13.12
N ALA A 48 -5.39 -25.88 14.27
CA ALA A 48 -4.01 -25.47 14.57
C ALA A 48 -2.92 -26.03 13.61
N THR A 49 -3.28 -26.83 12.62
CA THR A 49 -2.40 -27.40 11.60
C THR A 49 -2.44 -26.68 10.26
N ASP A 50 -3.31 -25.68 10.07
CA ASP A 50 -3.34 -24.90 8.84
C ASP A 50 -2.13 -23.95 8.74
N THR A 51 -1.56 -23.86 7.55
CA THR A 51 -0.30 -23.12 7.30
C THR A 51 -0.47 -22.20 6.10
N HIS A 52 -0.25 -20.90 6.34
CA HIS A 52 -0.32 -19.87 5.31
C HIS A 52 1.08 -19.31 5.07
N ASP A 53 1.54 -19.38 3.82
CA ASP A 53 2.79 -18.77 3.42
C ASP A 53 2.54 -17.32 3.01
N TYR A 54 3.23 -16.38 3.67
CA TYR A 54 3.23 -14.98 3.27
C TYR A 54 4.65 -14.44 3.14
N THR A 55 4.81 -13.47 2.23
CA THR A 55 6.07 -12.76 2.06
C THR A 55 6.00 -11.46 2.86
N SER A 56 6.85 -11.32 3.87
CA SER A 56 7.06 -10.06 4.59
C SER A 56 8.29 -9.33 4.06
N TYR A 57 8.29 -8.01 4.20
CA TYR A 57 9.41 -7.15 3.83
C TYR A 57 9.88 -6.36 5.06
N THR A 58 11.18 -6.12 5.17
CA THR A 58 11.73 -5.21 6.18
C THR A 58 11.38 -3.78 5.81
N ALA A 59 10.63 -3.10 6.68
CA ALA A 59 10.31 -1.70 6.51
C ALA A 59 11.59 -0.85 6.44
N ILE A 60 11.61 0.13 5.55
CA ILE A 60 12.67 1.12 5.45
C ILE A 60 12.11 2.41 6.05
N GLU A 61 12.44 2.68 7.31
CA GLU A 61 12.11 3.96 7.96
C GLU A 61 12.94 5.10 7.35
N GLY A 62 12.34 6.28 7.18
CA GLY A 62 13.04 7.47 6.70
C GLY A 62 13.35 7.48 5.19
N ALA A 63 12.79 6.55 4.40
CA ALA A 63 12.83 6.63 2.94
C ALA A 63 12.05 7.87 2.47
N LYS A 64 12.69 8.72 1.68
CA LYS A 64 12.12 9.96 1.19
C LYS A 64 11.43 9.74 -0.14
N LEU A 65 10.13 10.02 -0.19
CA LEU A 65 9.37 10.19 -1.42
C LEU A 65 9.23 11.67 -1.77
N GLU A 66 9.57 12.01 -3.01
CA GLU A 66 9.39 13.32 -3.60
C GLU A 66 8.64 13.19 -4.94
N ILE A 67 7.58 13.97 -5.11
CA ILE A 67 6.77 14.03 -6.33
C ILE A 67 6.84 15.46 -6.86
N THR A 68 7.23 15.59 -8.13
CA THR A 68 7.44 16.86 -8.82
C THR A 68 6.59 16.89 -10.07
N LYS A 69 6.00 18.02 -10.39
CA LYS A 69 5.29 18.20 -11.66
C LYS A 69 6.30 18.15 -12.82
N VAL A 70 6.04 17.33 -13.83
CA VAL A 70 6.93 17.11 -14.98
C VAL A 70 7.34 18.44 -15.61
N ASP A 71 8.59 18.51 -16.06
CA ASP A 71 9.21 19.69 -16.67
C ASP A 71 9.22 20.96 -15.77
N THR A 72 9.02 20.78 -14.47
CA THR A 72 9.12 21.87 -13.48
C THR A 72 10.03 21.48 -12.33
N SER A 73 10.40 22.47 -11.51
CA SER A 73 11.01 22.25 -10.19
C SER A 73 9.99 22.27 -9.05
N PHE A 74 8.69 22.28 -9.38
CA PHE A 74 7.62 22.40 -8.39
C PHE A 74 7.30 21.05 -7.77
N ILE A 75 7.64 20.92 -6.48
CA ILE A 75 7.37 19.72 -5.69
C ILE A 75 5.95 19.80 -5.16
N THR A 76 5.10 18.89 -5.64
CA THR A 76 3.71 18.79 -5.21
C THR A 76 3.56 17.98 -3.93
N TRP A 77 4.51 17.07 -3.66
CA TRP A 77 4.50 16.29 -2.43
C TRP A 77 5.90 15.86 -2.01
N ARG A 78 6.16 15.88 -0.72
CA ARG A 78 7.38 15.33 -0.12
C ARG A 78 7.07 14.80 1.27
N ARG A 79 7.41 13.53 1.51
CA ARG A 79 7.30 12.91 2.84
C ARG A 79 8.34 11.81 3.01
N TYR A 80 8.51 11.37 4.24
CA TYR A 80 9.37 10.26 4.62
C TYR A 80 8.52 9.11 5.14
N SER A 81 8.95 7.87 4.93
CA SER A 81 8.33 6.70 5.56
C SER A 81 8.50 6.74 7.07
N ASP A 82 7.49 6.25 7.78
CA ASP A 82 7.52 6.06 9.22
C ASP A 82 8.19 4.72 9.61
N GLU A 83 8.11 4.38 10.89
CA GLU A 83 8.65 3.15 11.49
C GLU A 83 8.13 1.86 10.83
N ASP A 84 6.94 1.92 10.23
CA ASP A 84 6.30 0.81 9.52
C ASP A 84 6.56 0.85 8.00
N GLY A 85 7.36 1.81 7.52
CA GLY A 85 7.69 1.96 6.10
C GLY A 85 6.58 2.65 5.28
N LEU A 86 5.57 3.23 5.92
CA LEU A 86 4.38 3.77 5.25
C LEU A 86 4.59 5.23 4.83
N ILE A 87 4.21 5.54 3.58
CA ILE A 87 4.17 6.90 3.05
C ILE A 87 2.76 7.19 2.52
N PRO A 88 1.88 7.82 3.33
CA PRO A 88 0.62 8.32 2.80
C PRO A 88 0.90 9.48 1.82
N ILE A 89 0.23 9.42 0.67
CA ILE A 89 0.38 10.39 -0.42
C ILE A 89 -0.97 11.06 -0.66
N ALA A 90 -0.96 12.38 -0.86
CA ALA A 90 -2.08 13.10 -1.44
C ALA A 90 -1.57 13.92 -2.62
N GLN A 91 -2.29 13.86 -3.75
CA GLN A 91 -2.06 14.71 -4.92
C GLN A 91 -3.38 15.34 -5.32
N THR A 92 -3.34 16.62 -5.67
CA THR A 92 -4.44 17.23 -6.40
C THR A 92 -4.43 16.69 -7.82
N ILE A 93 -5.57 16.25 -8.34
CA ILE A 93 -5.69 15.82 -9.74
C ILE A 93 -5.77 17.09 -10.59
N GLU A 94 -4.65 17.47 -11.18
CA GLU A 94 -4.57 18.44 -12.27
C GLU A 94 -4.32 17.67 -13.59
N ASP A 95 -4.65 18.25 -14.75
CA ASP A 95 -4.46 17.64 -16.10
C ASP A 95 -2.97 17.56 -16.50
N GLU A 96 -2.14 17.03 -15.62
CA GLU A 96 -0.69 17.10 -15.71
C GLU A 96 -0.03 15.80 -15.23
N THR A 97 1.24 15.65 -15.60
CA THR A 97 2.04 14.48 -15.25
C THR A 97 3.05 14.81 -14.15
N TYR A 98 3.44 13.78 -13.39
CA TYR A 98 4.28 13.89 -12.23
C TYR A 98 5.46 12.92 -12.31
N ASP A 99 6.65 13.43 -12.00
CA ASP A 99 7.84 12.63 -11.73
C ASP A 99 7.86 12.24 -10.25
N TRP A 100 8.24 11.00 -10.01
CA TRP A 100 8.22 10.36 -8.69
C TRP A 100 9.61 9.84 -8.38
N LYS A 101 10.12 10.14 -7.19
CA LYS A 101 11.43 9.65 -6.72
C LYS A 101 11.37 9.21 -5.26
N LEU A 102 11.54 7.92 -5.03
CA LEU A 102 11.75 7.33 -3.72
C LEU A 102 13.24 7.06 -3.51
N SER A 103 13.78 7.50 -2.38
CA SER A 103 15.21 7.46 -2.08
C SER A 103 15.48 7.13 -0.62
N ALA A 104 16.48 6.30 -0.35
CA ALA A 104 16.99 5.97 0.98
C ALA A 104 18.51 5.77 0.91
N GLY A 105 19.27 6.16 1.93
CA GLY A 105 20.72 6.36 1.85
C GLY A 105 21.54 5.13 1.41
N THR A 106 21.09 3.92 1.74
CA THR A 106 21.75 2.65 1.42
C THR A 106 21.05 1.88 0.30
N TYR A 107 20.17 2.53 -0.46
CA TYR A 107 19.33 1.89 -1.48
C TYR A 107 19.40 2.63 -2.81
N VAL A 108 19.27 1.86 -3.89
CA VAL A 108 19.06 2.41 -5.23
C VAL A 108 17.72 3.14 -5.25
N SER A 109 17.73 4.40 -5.67
CA SER A 109 16.50 5.19 -5.77
C SER A 109 15.58 4.62 -6.83
N VAL A 110 14.29 4.57 -6.53
CA VAL A 110 13.25 4.20 -7.50
C VAL A 110 12.70 5.48 -8.10
N ILE A 111 12.75 5.60 -9.42
CA ILE A 111 12.31 6.78 -10.15
C ILE A 111 11.26 6.35 -11.16
N ARG A 112 10.15 7.10 -11.24
CA ARG A 112 9.12 6.91 -12.26
C ARG A 112 8.82 8.27 -12.87
N ALA A 113 8.98 8.37 -14.17
CA ALA A 113 8.73 9.60 -14.89
C ALA A 113 7.29 9.65 -15.42
N ALA A 114 6.77 10.87 -15.61
CA ALA A 114 5.52 11.14 -16.33
C ALA A 114 4.31 10.28 -15.91
N GLN A 115 4.10 10.13 -14.60
CA GLN A 115 2.94 9.44 -14.04
C GLN A 115 1.72 10.36 -14.02
N SER A 116 0.52 9.84 -14.24
CA SER A 116 -0.71 10.58 -13.92
C SER A 116 -0.85 10.75 -12.40
N ALA A 117 -1.69 11.67 -11.94
CA ALA A 117 -1.99 11.82 -10.51
C ALA A 117 -2.44 10.49 -9.87
N VAL A 118 -3.30 9.73 -10.55
CA VAL A 118 -3.80 8.42 -10.09
C VAL A 118 -2.68 7.40 -9.95
N LEU A 119 -1.75 7.34 -10.91
CA LEU A 119 -0.62 6.41 -10.84
C LEU A 119 0.41 6.83 -9.79
N ALA A 120 0.57 8.15 -9.56
CA ALA A 120 1.46 8.69 -8.54
C ALA A 120 0.95 8.49 -7.10
N THR A 121 -0.36 8.25 -6.91
CA THR A 121 -1.01 8.04 -5.60
C THR A 121 -1.56 6.63 -5.41
N LYS A 122 -1.34 5.70 -6.35
CA LYS A 122 -1.85 4.33 -6.23
C LYS A 122 -1.29 3.66 -4.98
N HIS A 123 -2.09 2.79 -4.37
CA HIS A 123 -1.66 1.97 -3.26
C HIS A 123 -0.77 0.84 -3.78
N GLU A 124 0.47 0.76 -3.29
CA GLU A 124 1.42 -0.27 -3.70
C GLU A 124 2.50 -0.49 -2.64
N CYS A 125 3.12 -1.67 -2.69
CA CYS A 125 4.40 -1.92 -2.05
C CYS A 125 5.52 -1.63 -3.04
N VAL A 126 6.52 -0.83 -2.65
CA VAL A 126 7.73 -0.59 -3.44
C VAL A 126 8.92 -1.22 -2.74
N THR A 127 9.51 -2.25 -3.36
CA THR A 127 10.75 -2.85 -2.89
C THR A 127 11.95 -2.06 -3.41
N MET A 128 12.90 -1.75 -2.53
CA MET A 128 14.13 -1.04 -2.89
C MET A 128 15.32 -1.99 -2.87
N THR A 129 16.14 -1.93 -3.92
CA THR A 129 17.39 -2.70 -3.99
C THR A 129 18.47 -2.01 -3.16
N ALA A 130 19.20 -2.75 -2.33
CA ALA A 130 20.36 -2.21 -1.62
C ALA A 130 21.40 -1.66 -2.60
N ALA A 131 22.00 -0.51 -2.28
CA ALA A 131 23.12 0.04 -3.04
C ALA A 131 24.38 -0.79 -2.72
N SER A 132 25.05 -1.26 -3.78
CA SER A 132 26.33 -1.97 -3.71
C SER A 132 27.49 -1.05 -3.33
#